data_AF-A0A1G0P358-F1
#
_entry.id   AF-A0A1G0P358-F1
#
_cell.length_a   1.000
_cell.length_b   1.000
_cell.length_c   1.000
_cell.angle_alpha   90.00
_cell.angle_beta   90.00
_cell.angle_gamma   90.00
#
_symmetry.space_group_name_H-M   'P 1'
#
loop_
_entity.id
_entity.type
_entity.pdbx_description
1 polymer ?
#
loop_
_entity_poly.entity_id
_entity_poly.type
_entity_poly.pdbx_seq_one_letter_code
_entity_poly.pdbx_strand_id
1 'polypeptide(L)'
;MISTINYIVRRKILLLITILSWGSFSQTFAQVKIMPLGDSITEGNPGDIGYRDALYQHLSNAEYYFDFVGSYTPKFGIDPDHEGHPGWMAGPPANDLPNDPYIPPGNIRDNLTSGLQFLNANPDIILLHIGTNDIGQSCCTFEETATEVAADINSILDNIYNFTSDPNHNIVIFLAQVIDNIDDRGVTPPPDWSAIIHSRTVEFNNLLVNNIVPNQPIDQKIVLVNMYTALGENYNETEHDDNFEEDGVHPSPQGYGLMADEWFAKIQEYFQPILDLPIDDAINRPVDINLTWTAPLAATDMISHSETFNYQLQVATNPDFSALNLVYEDLNISSATTSIQPTGLEYGTEYFWRVRITNYGWSEVWNFTTEPLLVSAKVFLQGPYNAGTMSTSLNTGDQLETYAYNQPYNVPPWSYSGTETVGGPGTTFFNDNPDIVDWVLVELRTSTSPSPSDVRRAAFVKNNGDIVDIDGTSPAEFSGISGGDYYIVIKHRNHLAVMSANAVTLPNVSAYDFTDAQNKAYKPTVGSPDPMADLGGTKYGMYSGDANADGSPDAFDNNLYWMPANGLPYNYPGGADYNLDGGVDSFDSNLFWKPNNGKATQVPY
;
A
#
# COMPACT_ATOMS: atom_id res chain seq x y z
N MET A 1 20.84 40.81 -0.31
CA MET A 1 20.84 40.06 0.95
C MET A 1 19.54 40.37 1.66
N ILE A 2 18.75 39.34 2.00
CA ILE A 2 17.41 39.37 2.60
C ILE A 2 16.25 39.64 1.62
N SER A 3 15.77 38.59 0.93
CA SER A 3 14.35 38.34 0.63
C SER A 3 14.17 37.07 -0.21
N THR A 4 14.39 35.89 0.38
CA THR A 4 14.09 34.61 -0.27
C THR A 4 13.59 33.67 0.81
N ILE A 5 12.32 33.30 0.74
CA ILE A 5 11.56 32.19 1.36
C ILE A 5 10.12 32.71 1.40
N ASN A 6 9.36 32.57 0.30
CA ASN A 6 7.90 32.83 0.34
C ASN A 6 7.10 32.31 -0.88
N TYR A 7 7.50 31.21 -1.53
CA TYR A 7 6.73 30.73 -2.68
C TYR A 7 6.63 29.21 -2.89
N ILE A 8 6.64 28.43 -1.80
CA ILE A 8 6.32 26.96 -1.83
C ILE A 8 5.03 26.62 -1.06
N VAL A 9 4.29 27.60 -0.52
CA VAL A 9 3.13 27.33 0.38
C VAL A 9 1.75 27.58 -0.27
N ARG A 10 1.64 27.80 -1.59
CA ARG A 10 0.38 28.29 -2.21
C ARG A 10 -0.42 27.31 -3.09
N ARG A 11 -0.32 25.99 -2.88
CA ARG A 11 -1.28 25.03 -3.46
C ARG A 11 -1.78 23.88 -2.56
N LYS A 12 -1.70 24.01 -1.22
CA LYS A 12 -2.35 23.04 -0.30
C LYS A 12 -3.09 23.68 0.89
N ILE A 13 -3.61 24.89 0.75
CA ILE A 13 -4.50 25.49 1.76
C ILE A 13 -5.67 26.19 1.07
N LEU A 14 -6.73 25.43 0.82
CA LEU A 14 -8.08 25.95 0.70
C LEU A 14 -9.09 24.91 1.23
N LEU A 15 -8.87 24.43 2.45
CA LEU A 15 -9.99 24.26 3.37
C LEU A 15 -10.05 25.54 4.21
N LEU A 16 -10.87 26.48 3.75
CA LEU A 16 -11.25 27.63 4.56
C LEU A 16 -12.04 27.08 5.75
N ILE A 17 -11.47 27.29 6.93
CA ILE A 17 -12.14 27.21 8.23
C ILE A 17 -13.38 28.10 8.17
N THR A 18 -14.51 27.52 7.81
CA THR A 18 -15.81 27.95 8.33
C THR A 18 -16.02 27.14 9.60
N ILE A 19 -15.67 27.73 10.75
CA ILE A 19 -16.25 27.33 12.04
C ILE A 19 -17.71 27.78 11.98
N LEU A 20 -18.51 27.04 11.22
CA LEU A 20 -19.86 26.74 11.64
C LEU A 20 -19.71 25.60 12.63
N SER A 21 -20.34 25.76 13.78
CA SER A 21 -20.43 24.78 14.86
C SER A 21 -20.98 23.44 14.34
N TRP A 22 -20.11 22.62 13.78
CA TRP A 22 -20.30 21.18 13.77
C TRP A 22 -19.72 20.74 15.10
N GLY A 23 -20.59 20.39 16.04
CA GLY A 23 -20.15 19.69 17.23
C GLY A 23 -19.27 18.54 16.76
N SER A 24 -18.00 18.53 17.19
CA SER A 24 -17.15 17.38 17.02
C SER A 24 -17.86 16.24 17.74
N PHE A 25 -18.63 15.44 17.00
CA PHE A 25 -18.93 14.10 17.43
C PHE A 25 -17.58 13.38 17.36
N SER A 26 -16.79 13.51 18.41
CA SER A 26 -15.79 12.51 18.73
C SER A 26 -16.62 11.29 19.10
N GLN A 27 -16.87 10.44 18.11
CA GLN A 27 -17.36 9.10 18.39
C GLN A 27 -16.19 8.42 19.07
N THR A 28 -16.19 8.40 20.40
CA THR A 28 -15.30 7.53 21.16
C THR A 28 -15.74 6.12 20.80
N PHE A 29 -15.00 5.46 19.92
CA PHE A 29 -15.22 4.05 19.67
C PHE A 29 -14.97 3.30 20.99
N ALA A 30 -15.76 2.26 21.27
CA ALA A 30 -15.48 1.39 22.39
C ALA A 30 -14.28 0.50 22.04
N GLN A 31 -13.38 0.29 22.99
CA GLN A 31 -12.28 -0.68 22.84
C GLN A 31 -12.87 -2.10 22.73
N VAL A 32 -12.22 -2.94 21.92
CA VAL A 32 -12.49 -4.39 21.91
C VAL A 32 -11.95 -4.98 23.20
N LYS A 33 -12.83 -5.55 24.02
CA LYS A 33 -12.47 -6.14 25.31
C LYS A 33 -12.03 -7.58 25.15
N ILE A 34 -10.79 -7.86 25.53
CA ILE A 34 -10.18 -9.18 25.41
C ILE A 34 -9.96 -9.73 26.81
N MET A 35 -10.47 -10.92 27.12
CA MET A 35 -10.29 -11.58 28.41
C MET A 35 -9.35 -12.77 28.25
N PRO A 36 -8.10 -12.66 28.72
CA PRO A 36 -7.24 -13.82 28.94
C PRO A 36 -7.79 -14.64 30.12
N LEU A 37 -8.32 -15.84 29.86
CA LEU A 37 -8.96 -16.71 30.85
C LEU A 37 -8.21 -18.05 30.93
N GLY A 38 -7.76 -18.43 32.12
CA GLY A 38 -7.03 -19.69 32.29
C GLY A 38 -6.42 -19.88 33.66
N ASP A 39 -5.31 -20.60 33.70
CA ASP A 39 -4.58 -20.94 34.93
C ASP A 39 -3.29 -20.10 35.11
N SER A 40 -2.25 -20.69 35.71
CA SER A 40 -0.93 -20.07 35.91
C SER A 40 -0.23 -19.75 34.59
N ILE A 41 -0.51 -20.48 33.50
CA ILE A 41 0.07 -20.18 32.18
C ILE A 41 -0.51 -18.87 31.62
N THR A 42 -1.78 -18.57 31.93
CA THR A 42 -2.40 -17.28 31.59
C THR A 42 -1.97 -16.16 32.53
N GLU A 43 -1.81 -16.42 33.83
CA GLU A 43 -1.26 -15.43 34.78
C GLU A 43 0.19 -15.07 34.40
N GLY A 44 1.00 -16.06 34.04
CA GLY A 44 2.44 -15.94 33.86
C GLY A 44 3.22 -16.34 35.14
N ASN A 45 4.53 -16.54 35.00
CA ASN A 45 5.39 -16.88 36.13
C ASN A 45 5.61 -15.70 37.09
N PRO A 46 5.97 -15.95 38.37
CA PRO A 46 6.33 -14.90 39.31
C PRO A 46 7.45 -13.98 38.80
N GLY A 47 7.09 -12.77 38.37
CA GLY A 47 8.04 -11.79 37.83
C GLY A 47 7.90 -11.52 36.33
N ASP A 48 7.00 -12.23 35.65
CA ASP A 48 6.61 -12.04 34.24
C ASP A 48 5.08 -11.90 34.12
N ILE A 49 4.57 -11.48 32.97
CA ILE A 49 3.14 -11.38 32.64
C ILE A 49 2.71 -12.41 31.57
N GLY A 50 3.55 -13.41 31.29
CA GLY A 50 3.27 -14.50 30.37
C GLY A 50 3.17 -14.04 28.92
N TYR A 51 2.35 -14.70 28.11
CA TYR A 51 2.17 -14.35 26.69
C TYR A 51 1.52 -12.97 26.48
N ARG A 52 0.89 -12.40 27.52
CA ARG A 52 0.07 -11.19 27.41
C ARG A 52 0.88 -9.94 27.05
N ASP A 53 2.16 -9.84 27.44
CA ASP A 53 3.00 -8.69 27.04
C ASP A 53 3.26 -8.68 25.54
N ALA A 54 3.73 -9.81 25.02
CA ALA A 54 4.03 -9.95 23.60
C ALA A 54 2.74 -9.78 22.79
N LEU A 55 1.63 -10.40 23.21
CA LEU A 55 0.33 -10.24 22.55
C LEU A 55 -0.14 -8.79 22.54
N TYR A 56 0.03 -8.05 23.65
CA TYR A 56 -0.26 -6.61 23.71
C TYR A 56 0.52 -5.84 22.64
N GLN A 57 1.82 -6.15 22.48
CA GLN A 57 2.68 -5.51 21.49
C GLN A 57 2.24 -5.85 20.06
N HIS A 58 1.92 -7.10 19.76
CA HIS A 58 1.40 -7.50 18.44
C HIS A 58 0.09 -6.78 18.08
N LEU A 59 -0.88 -6.78 18.99
CA LEU A 59 -2.17 -6.09 18.81
C LEU A 59 -1.97 -4.57 18.63
N SER A 60 -1.10 -3.96 19.44
CA SER A 60 -0.79 -2.53 19.33
C SER A 60 -0.12 -2.17 18.00
N ASN A 61 0.86 -2.98 17.56
CA ASN A 61 1.59 -2.77 16.31
C ASN A 61 0.68 -2.96 15.08
N ALA A 62 -0.31 -3.84 15.16
CA ALA A 62 -1.34 -4.00 14.13
C ALA A 62 -2.48 -2.98 14.23
N GLU A 63 -2.36 -2.00 15.15
CA GLU A 63 -3.33 -0.91 15.37
C GLU A 63 -4.73 -1.38 15.79
N TYR A 64 -4.82 -2.48 16.55
CA TYR A 64 -6.06 -2.82 17.26
C TYR A 64 -6.36 -1.76 18.32
N TYR A 65 -7.65 -1.46 18.51
CA TYR A 65 -8.12 -0.60 19.58
C TYR A 65 -8.82 -1.46 20.63
N PHE A 66 -8.05 -1.93 21.61
CA PHE A 66 -8.45 -2.99 22.54
C PHE A 66 -8.18 -2.62 24.00
N ASP A 67 -8.75 -3.41 24.91
CA ASP A 67 -8.64 -3.34 26.37
C ASP A 67 -8.56 -4.78 26.88
N PHE A 68 -7.50 -5.16 27.59
CA PHE A 68 -7.55 -6.43 28.33
C PHE A 68 -8.47 -6.26 29.53
N VAL A 69 -9.26 -7.30 29.84
CA VAL A 69 -10.23 -7.25 30.93
C VAL A 69 -10.17 -8.47 31.81
N GLY A 70 -10.35 -8.26 33.11
CA GLY A 70 -10.40 -9.30 34.12
C GLY A 70 -10.35 -8.73 35.53
N SER A 71 -10.63 -9.56 36.53
CA SER A 71 -10.64 -9.18 37.94
C SER A 71 -9.24 -9.17 38.58
N TYR A 72 -8.25 -9.78 37.93
CA TYR A 72 -6.86 -9.82 38.39
C TYR A 72 -5.99 -8.80 37.64
N THR A 73 -5.08 -8.19 38.39
CA THR A 73 -4.03 -7.29 37.88
C THR A 73 -2.68 -7.71 38.46
N PRO A 74 -1.71 -8.19 37.67
CA PRO A 74 -0.33 -8.29 38.08
C PRO A 74 0.27 -6.89 38.21
N LYS A 75 1.37 -6.78 38.95
CA LYS A 75 1.94 -5.48 39.39
C LYS A 75 2.72 -4.72 38.29
N PHE A 76 2.81 -5.26 37.07
CA PHE A 76 3.64 -4.78 35.95
C PHE A 76 2.93 -5.03 34.60
N GLY A 77 3.26 -4.28 33.54
CA GLY A 77 2.61 -4.33 32.21
C GLY A 77 1.87 -3.03 31.84
N ILE A 78 1.61 -2.78 30.55
CA ILE A 78 0.87 -1.58 30.08
C ILE A 78 -0.64 -1.73 30.35
N ASP A 79 -1.18 -2.91 30.05
CA ASP A 79 -2.55 -3.30 30.34
C ASP A 79 -2.52 -4.72 30.94
N PRO A 80 -2.52 -4.83 32.28
CA PRO A 80 -2.19 -6.08 32.95
C PRO A 80 -3.43 -6.96 33.22
N ASP A 81 -4.65 -6.47 32.97
CA ASP A 81 -5.90 -7.11 33.37
C ASP A 81 -6.04 -8.55 32.81
N HIS A 82 -6.44 -9.51 33.65
CA HIS A 82 -6.66 -10.91 33.23
C HIS A 82 -7.57 -11.71 34.17
N GLU A 83 -7.90 -12.92 33.74
CA GLU A 83 -8.52 -14.01 34.50
C GLU A 83 -7.69 -15.31 34.43
N GLY A 84 -6.36 -15.20 34.48
CA GLY A 84 -5.45 -16.29 34.84
C GLY A 84 -5.43 -16.58 36.34
N HIS A 85 -5.65 -17.83 36.73
CA HIS A 85 -5.73 -18.26 38.14
C HIS A 85 -4.83 -19.47 38.43
N PRO A 86 -3.67 -19.29 39.09
CA PRO A 86 -2.72 -20.38 39.34
C PRO A 86 -3.32 -21.60 40.03
N GLY A 87 -3.04 -22.77 39.47
CA GLY A 87 -3.51 -24.06 40.00
C GLY A 87 -4.99 -24.35 39.78
N TRP A 88 -5.74 -23.45 39.13
CA TRP A 88 -7.15 -23.70 38.81
C TRP A 88 -7.28 -24.76 37.72
N MET A 89 -8.34 -25.55 37.86
CA MET A 89 -8.74 -26.58 36.90
C MET A 89 -9.87 -26.10 35.98
N ALA A 90 -10.14 -26.85 34.92
CA ALA A 90 -11.32 -26.64 34.10
C ALA A 90 -12.59 -26.90 34.94
N GLY A 91 -12.65 -28.05 35.62
CA GLY A 91 -13.75 -28.44 36.51
C GLY A 91 -13.28 -28.79 37.93
N PRO A 92 -14.21 -29.03 38.87
CA PRO A 92 -13.89 -29.60 40.17
C PRO A 92 -13.53 -31.08 40.01
N PRO A 93 -12.62 -31.59 40.85
CA PRO A 93 -12.16 -32.97 40.76
C PRO A 93 -13.32 -33.97 40.92
N ALA A 94 -13.43 -34.94 40.01
CA ALA A 94 -14.43 -36.02 40.06
C ALA A 94 -14.49 -36.83 41.38
N ASN A 95 -13.43 -36.89 42.19
CA ASN A 95 -13.44 -37.47 43.53
C ASN A 95 -12.85 -36.49 44.57
N ASP A 96 -13.72 -35.70 45.20
CA ASP A 96 -13.39 -34.94 46.41
C ASP A 96 -12.79 -35.87 47.49
N LEU A 97 -11.48 -35.83 47.68
CA LEU A 97 -10.85 -36.39 48.87
C LEU A 97 -10.75 -35.28 49.93
N PRO A 98 -11.59 -35.28 50.98
CA PRO A 98 -11.68 -34.17 51.95
C PRO A 98 -10.43 -33.95 52.83
N ASN A 99 -9.31 -34.64 52.56
CA ASN A 99 -8.05 -34.54 53.30
C ASN A 99 -6.81 -34.44 52.38
N ASP A 100 -6.96 -34.15 51.09
CA ASP A 100 -5.82 -33.91 50.21
C ASP A 100 -5.18 -32.54 50.53
N PRO A 101 -3.87 -32.45 50.84
CA PRO A 101 -3.19 -31.16 50.99
C PRO A 101 -3.09 -30.34 49.69
N TYR A 102 -3.44 -30.90 48.52
CA TYR A 102 -3.39 -30.27 47.21
C TYR A 102 -4.78 -30.05 46.57
N ILE A 103 -5.79 -29.66 47.36
CA ILE A 103 -7.10 -29.27 46.79
C ILE A 103 -6.89 -28.06 45.84
N PRO A 104 -7.38 -28.14 44.59
CA PRO A 104 -7.32 -27.01 43.67
C PRO A 104 -7.97 -25.77 44.29
N PRO A 105 -7.35 -24.58 44.18
CA PRO A 105 -7.90 -23.36 44.78
C PRO A 105 -9.25 -22.94 44.17
N GLY A 106 -9.60 -23.46 42.99
CA GLY A 106 -10.88 -23.24 42.31
C GLY A 106 -10.92 -23.90 40.93
N ASN A 107 -12.02 -23.70 40.21
CA ASN A 107 -12.17 -24.12 38.83
C ASN A 107 -13.04 -23.13 38.03
N ILE A 108 -12.80 -23.08 36.71
CA ILE A 108 -13.48 -22.11 35.83
C ILE A 108 -14.98 -22.44 35.69
N ARG A 109 -15.34 -23.73 35.55
CA ARG A 109 -16.72 -24.18 35.34
C ARG A 109 -17.68 -23.72 36.45
N ASP A 110 -17.31 -23.93 37.70
CA ASP A 110 -18.15 -23.60 38.86
C ASP A 110 -18.19 -22.09 39.12
N ASN A 111 -17.14 -21.34 38.77
CA ASN A 111 -17.15 -19.87 38.83
C ASN A 111 -18.18 -19.28 37.87
N LEU A 112 -18.20 -19.76 36.62
CA LEU A 112 -19.19 -19.35 35.62
C LEU A 112 -20.61 -19.73 36.06
N THR A 113 -20.78 -20.89 36.68
CA THR A 113 -22.10 -21.35 37.18
C THR A 113 -22.60 -20.55 38.40
N SER A 114 -21.70 -20.10 39.28
CA SER A 114 -22.05 -19.52 40.60
C SER A 114 -22.25 -17.99 40.58
N GLY A 115 -22.33 -17.37 39.41
CA GLY A 115 -22.59 -15.93 39.29
C GLY A 115 -21.98 -15.24 38.07
N LEU A 116 -21.43 -15.98 37.10
CA LEU A 116 -20.85 -15.45 35.86
C LEU A 116 -19.79 -14.35 36.12
N GLN A 117 -18.99 -14.50 37.19
CA GLN A 117 -18.21 -13.38 37.74
C GLN A 117 -17.23 -12.79 36.73
N PHE A 118 -16.53 -13.64 35.98
CA PHE A 118 -15.61 -13.23 34.92
C PHE A 118 -16.35 -12.44 33.82
N LEU A 119 -17.51 -12.93 33.38
CA LEU A 119 -18.26 -12.35 32.26
C LEU A 119 -18.87 -10.97 32.56
N ASN A 120 -18.88 -10.52 33.82
CA ASN A 120 -19.29 -9.14 34.18
C ASN A 120 -18.35 -8.06 33.61
N ALA A 121 -17.14 -8.44 33.18
CA ALA A 121 -16.27 -7.53 32.44
C ALA A 121 -16.82 -7.17 31.04
N ASN A 122 -17.83 -7.92 30.57
CA ASN A 122 -18.41 -7.87 29.23
C ASN A 122 -17.33 -8.00 28.15
N PRO A 123 -16.59 -9.12 28.09
CA PRO A 123 -15.60 -9.33 27.04
C PRO A 123 -16.26 -9.46 25.67
N ASP A 124 -15.57 -9.01 24.63
CA ASP A 124 -15.90 -9.28 23.22
C ASP A 124 -15.16 -10.53 22.73
N ILE A 125 -13.97 -10.77 23.30
CA ILE A 125 -13.09 -11.91 22.98
C ILE A 125 -12.67 -12.60 24.29
N ILE A 126 -12.73 -13.94 24.32
CA ILE A 126 -12.13 -14.76 25.38
C ILE A 126 -10.99 -15.58 24.79
N LEU A 127 -9.81 -15.51 25.40
CA LEU A 127 -8.67 -16.40 25.12
C LEU A 127 -8.65 -17.47 26.21
N LEU A 128 -9.14 -18.67 25.91
CA LEU A 128 -9.31 -19.74 26.89
C LEU A 128 -8.18 -20.78 26.77
N HIS A 129 -7.33 -20.86 27.78
CA HIS A 129 -6.31 -21.91 27.94
C HIS A 129 -6.41 -22.51 29.35
N ILE A 130 -7.00 -23.69 29.47
CA ILE A 130 -7.24 -24.39 30.75
C ILE A 130 -7.26 -25.90 30.54
N GLY A 131 -6.88 -26.66 31.56
CA GLY A 131 -6.84 -28.13 31.54
C GLY A 131 -5.47 -28.70 31.92
N THR A 132 -4.42 -27.88 31.94
CA THR A 132 -3.06 -28.32 32.31
C THR A 132 -3.04 -28.89 33.72
N ASN A 133 -3.69 -28.23 34.68
CA ASN A 133 -3.78 -28.71 36.05
C ASN A 133 -4.59 -30.00 36.17
N ASP A 134 -5.65 -30.16 35.39
CA ASP A 134 -6.52 -31.34 35.39
C ASP A 134 -5.74 -32.59 34.92
N ILE A 135 -4.91 -32.42 33.87
CA ILE A 135 -4.09 -33.49 33.29
C ILE A 135 -2.82 -33.76 34.12
N GLY A 136 -2.14 -32.70 34.58
CA GLY A 136 -0.84 -32.76 35.28
C GLY A 136 -0.91 -33.13 36.76
N GLN A 137 -2.00 -32.79 37.46
CA GLN A 137 -2.12 -32.99 38.92
C GLN A 137 -2.37 -34.45 39.36
N SER A 138 -2.06 -35.46 38.55
CA SER A 138 -2.52 -36.83 38.79
C SER A 138 -1.55 -37.79 39.49
N CYS A 139 -0.32 -37.39 39.85
CA CYS A 139 0.69 -38.41 40.19
C CYS A 139 0.43 -39.22 41.46
N CYS A 140 -0.43 -38.83 42.42
CA CYS A 140 -0.65 -39.63 43.64
C CYS A 140 -2.00 -39.53 44.39
N THR A 141 -2.94 -38.63 44.07
CA THR A 141 -4.12 -38.41 44.95
C THR A 141 -5.48 -38.41 44.27
N PHE A 142 -5.59 -37.97 43.02
CA PHE A 142 -6.82 -38.02 42.23
C PHE A 142 -6.45 -38.01 40.73
N GLU A 143 -7.23 -38.68 39.88
CA GLU A 143 -6.93 -38.84 38.43
C GLU A 143 -8.18 -38.49 37.62
N GLU A 144 -8.11 -37.41 36.84
CA GLU A 144 -9.10 -37.13 35.79
C GLU A 144 -8.62 -37.70 34.46
N THR A 145 -9.55 -38.32 33.76
CA THR A 145 -9.35 -38.75 32.39
C THR A 145 -9.47 -37.57 31.45
N ALA A 146 -8.79 -37.62 30.30
CA ALA A 146 -8.94 -36.62 29.24
C ALA A 146 -10.41 -36.38 28.82
N THR A 147 -11.25 -37.42 28.93
CA THR A 147 -12.70 -37.33 28.66
C THR A 147 -13.45 -36.50 29.70
N GLU A 148 -13.10 -36.61 30.99
CA GLU A 148 -13.71 -35.82 32.05
C GLU A 148 -13.35 -34.34 31.90
N VAL A 149 -12.06 -34.04 31.70
CA VAL A 149 -11.60 -32.65 31.44
C VAL A 149 -12.28 -32.06 30.21
N ALA A 150 -12.41 -32.84 29.12
CA ALA A 150 -13.12 -32.39 27.92
C ALA A 150 -14.61 -32.11 28.17
N ALA A 151 -15.26 -32.86 29.06
CA ALA A 151 -16.65 -32.60 29.46
C ALA A 151 -16.78 -31.31 30.29
N ASP A 152 -15.75 -30.94 31.05
CA ASP A 152 -15.69 -29.67 31.77
C ASP A 152 -15.49 -28.49 30.83
N ILE A 153 -14.62 -28.62 29.83
CA ILE A 153 -14.53 -27.62 28.76
C ILE A 153 -15.88 -27.44 28.05
N ASN A 154 -16.57 -28.54 27.72
CA ASN A 154 -17.91 -28.45 27.13
C ASN A 154 -18.87 -27.66 28.04
N SER A 155 -18.85 -27.92 29.34
CA SER A 155 -19.69 -27.20 30.31
C SER A 155 -19.33 -25.72 30.43
N ILE A 156 -18.04 -25.36 30.32
CA ILE A 156 -17.58 -23.97 30.26
C ILE A 156 -18.13 -23.29 29.00
N LEU A 157 -18.00 -23.93 27.84
CA LEU A 157 -18.51 -23.41 26.57
C LEU A 157 -20.03 -23.23 26.62
N ASP A 158 -20.77 -24.19 27.16
CA ASP A 158 -22.23 -24.09 27.36
C ASP A 158 -22.59 -22.89 28.24
N ASN A 159 -21.85 -22.66 29.33
CA ASN A 159 -22.09 -21.52 30.23
C ASN A 159 -21.83 -20.18 29.54
N ILE A 160 -20.76 -20.05 28.76
CA ILE A 160 -20.47 -18.83 27.98
C ILE A 160 -21.54 -18.63 26.91
N TYR A 161 -21.93 -19.68 26.19
CA TYR A 161 -22.96 -19.61 25.17
C TYR A 161 -24.34 -19.20 25.73
N ASN A 162 -24.69 -19.71 26.91
CA ASN A 162 -25.91 -19.30 27.59
C ASN A 162 -25.88 -17.82 27.98
N PHE A 163 -24.71 -17.27 28.32
CA PHE A 163 -24.56 -15.83 28.57
C PHE A 163 -24.75 -14.99 27.30
N THR A 164 -24.30 -15.48 26.14
CA THR A 164 -24.51 -14.82 24.83
C THR A 164 -25.93 -14.97 24.28
N SER A 165 -26.84 -15.64 25.00
CA SER A 165 -28.27 -15.63 24.64
C SER A 165 -28.93 -14.26 24.83
N ASP A 166 -28.30 -13.36 25.60
CA ASP A 166 -28.61 -11.94 25.58
C ASP A 166 -27.97 -11.32 24.32
N PRO A 167 -28.75 -10.73 23.40
CA PRO A 167 -28.23 -10.14 22.17
C PRO A 167 -27.27 -8.94 22.40
N ASN A 168 -27.16 -8.45 23.64
CA ASN A 168 -26.18 -7.44 24.01
C ASN A 168 -24.79 -8.01 24.33
N HIS A 169 -24.63 -9.33 24.38
CA HIS A 169 -23.36 -10.00 24.63
C HIS A 169 -23.01 -10.90 23.44
N ASN A 170 -21.96 -10.54 22.71
CA ASN A 170 -21.44 -11.33 21.61
C ASN A 170 -19.98 -11.64 21.91
N ILE A 171 -19.67 -12.91 22.16
CA ILE A 171 -18.34 -13.35 22.58
C ILE A 171 -17.76 -14.26 21.50
N VAL A 172 -16.55 -13.96 21.07
CA VAL A 172 -15.72 -14.87 20.28
C VAL A 172 -14.76 -15.60 21.22
N ILE A 173 -14.76 -16.93 21.19
CA ILE A 173 -13.92 -17.77 22.04
C ILE A 173 -12.77 -18.31 21.20
N PHE A 174 -11.56 -17.89 21.50
CA PHE A 174 -10.37 -18.57 21.02
C PHE A 174 -10.00 -19.64 22.05
N LEU A 175 -10.28 -20.90 21.72
CA LEU A 175 -10.04 -22.06 22.58
C LEU A 175 -8.70 -22.69 22.22
N ALA A 176 -7.72 -22.60 23.13
CA ALA A 176 -6.43 -23.23 22.94
C ALA A 176 -6.47 -24.72 23.29
N GLN A 177 -5.82 -25.52 22.46
CA GLN A 177 -5.27 -26.81 22.88
C GLN A 177 -4.25 -26.54 24.01
N VAL A 178 -4.21 -27.38 25.03
CA VAL A 178 -3.24 -27.21 26.13
C VAL A 178 -1.85 -27.65 25.69
N ILE A 179 -0.83 -26.97 26.19
CA ILE A 179 0.57 -27.27 25.92
C ILE A 179 1.02 -28.58 26.58
N ASP A 180 2.07 -29.20 26.05
CA ASP A 180 2.68 -30.38 26.66
C ASP A 180 3.48 -30.01 27.92
N ASN A 181 3.66 -30.95 28.85
CA ASN A 181 4.40 -30.70 30.09
C ASN A 181 4.96 -31.96 30.76
N ILE A 182 5.94 -31.73 31.63
CA ILE A 182 6.58 -32.70 32.52
C ILE A 182 6.23 -32.30 33.97
N ASP A 183 4.94 -32.37 34.34
CA ASP A 183 4.54 -32.06 35.71
C ASP A 183 4.92 -33.17 36.69
N ASP A 184 6.02 -32.98 37.41
CA ASP A 184 6.47 -33.85 38.50
C ASP A 184 6.06 -33.35 39.90
N ARG A 185 5.53 -32.12 40.01
CA ARG A 185 5.21 -31.37 41.25
C ARG A 185 6.25 -31.51 42.37
N GLY A 186 7.52 -31.68 42.03
CA GLY A 186 8.62 -31.86 42.97
C GLY A 186 8.54 -33.15 43.80
N VAL A 187 7.71 -34.12 43.41
CA VAL A 187 7.70 -35.49 43.97
C VAL A 187 8.39 -36.43 43.00
N THR A 188 9.01 -37.51 43.49
CA THR A 188 9.55 -38.53 42.58
C THR A 188 8.38 -39.26 41.89
N PRO A 189 8.15 -39.05 40.58
CA PRO A 189 7.00 -39.63 39.93
C PRO A 189 7.21 -41.14 39.69
N PRO A 190 6.13 -41.90 39.39
CA PRO A 190 6.27 -43.24 38.85
C PRO A 190 7.14 -43.25 37.58
N PRO A 191 7.79 -44.38 37.22
CA PRO A 191 8.44 -44.50 35.91
C PRO A 191 7.45 -44.20 34.78
N ASP A 192 7.94 -43.54 33.72
CA ASP A 192 7.19 -43.19 32.51
C ASP A 192 6.05 -42.16 32.72
N TRP A 193 6.05 -41.42 33.82
CA TRP A 193 4.98 -40.46 34.16
C TRP A 193 4.84 -39.32 33.13
N SER A 194 5.94 -38.75 32.65
CA SER A 194 5.89 -37.72 31.60
C SER A 194 5.23 -38.23 30.32
N ALA A 195 5.47 -39.49 29.94
CA ALA A 195 4.86 -40.12 28.78
C ALA A 195 3.34 -40.36 28.98
N ILE A 196 2.90 -40.60 30.23
CA ILE A 196 1.48 -40.72 30.56
C ILE A 196 0.80 -39.35 30.43
N ILE A 197 1.39 -38.29 31.00
CA ILE A 197 0.88 -36.92 30.87
C ILE A 197 0.78 -36.56 29.39
N HIS A 198 1.86 -36.71 28.63
CA HIS A 198 1.87 -36.47 27.19
C HIS A 198 0.75 -37.20 26.45
N SER A 199 0.57 -38.50 26.70
CA SER A 199 -0.51 -39.26 26.05
C SER A 199 -1.90 -38.71 26.39
N ARG A 200 -2.11 -38.23 27.62
CA ARG A 200 -3.39 -37.64 28.04
C ARG A 200 -3.58 -36.24 27.48
N THR A 201 -2.54 -35.42 27.43
CA THR A 201 -2.51 -34.12 26.74
C THR A 201 -2.92 -34.29 25.29
N VAL A 202 -2.31 -35.24 24.58
CA VAL A 202 -2.65 -35.55 23.18
C VAL A 202 -4.09 -36.06 23.06
N GLU A 203 -4.55 -36.93 23.96
CA GLU A 203 -5.94 -37.43 23.95
C GLU A 203 -6.94 -36.29 24.17
N PHE A 204 -6.72 -35.45 25.18
CA PHE A 204 -7.58 -34.30 25.50
C PHE A 204 -7.61 -33.30 24.35
N ASN A 205 -6.45 -32.92 23.81
CA ASN A 205 -6.36 -32.02 22.66
C ASN A 205 -7.08 -32.58 21.43
N ASN A 206 -7.04 -33.89 21.21
CA ASN A 206 -7.81 -34.55 20.15
C ASN A 206 -9.32 -34.53 20.42
N LEU A 207 -9.76 -34.65 21.67
CA LEU A 207 -11.17 -34.53 22.05
C LEU A 207 -11.69 -33.11 21.81
N LEU A 208 -10.90 -32.07 22.08
CA LEU A 208 -11.30 -30.69 21.77
C LEU A 208 -11.60 -30.52 20.27
N VAL A 209 -10.68 -30.99 19.42
CA VAL A 209 -10.76 -30.86 17.96
C VAL A 209 -11.86 -31.73 17.35
N ASN A 210 -11.96 -33.00 17.76
CA ASN A 210 -12.79 -33.99 17.08
C ASN A 210 -14.17 -34.19 17.72
N ASN A 211 -14.36 -33.76 18.98
CA ASN A 211 -15.55 -34.05 19.76
C ASN A 211 -16.19 -32.80 20.36
N ILE A 212 -15.45 -31.93 21.05
CA ILE A 212 -16.07 -30.81 21.77
C ILE A 212 -16.50 -29.71 20.81
N VAL A 213 -15.56 -29.12 20.06
CA VAL A 213 -15.85 -27.97 19.19
C VAL A 213 -16.84 -28.32 18.06
N PRO A 214 -16.70 -29.44 17.32
CA PRO A 214 -17.65 -29.78 16.24
C PRO A 214 -19.08 -30.06 16.71
N ASN A 215 -19.30 -30.32 18.00
CA ASN A 215 -20.62 -30.57 18.57
C ASN A 215 -21.25 -29.32 19.22
N GLN A 216 -20.55 -28.19 19.22
CA GLN A 216 -21.13 -26.93 19.71
C GLN A 216 -22.16 -26.36 18.71
N PRO A 217 -23.09 -25.50 19.18
CA PRO A 217 -23.98 -24.75 18.31
C PRO A 217 -23.20 -23.98 17.24
N ILE A 218 -23.72 -23.97 16.01
CA ILE A 218 -23.04 -23.35 14.85
C ILE A 218 -22.87 -21.83 14.98
N ASP A 219 -23.73 -21.20 15.77
CA ASP A 219 -23.72 -19.78 16.11
C ASP A 219 -22.85 -19.45 17.32
N GLN A 220 -22.32 -20.46 18.03
CA GLN A 220 -21.28 -20.24 19.02
C GLN A 220 -19.92 -20.03 18.31
N LYS A 221 -19.41 -18.81 18.39
CA LYS A 221 -18.21 -18.36 17.68
C LYS A 221 -16.93 -18.89 18.36
N ILE A 222 -16.52 -20.11 18.01
CA ILE A 222 -15.32 -20.75 18.56
C ILE A 222 -14.24 -20.89 17.49
N VAL A 223 -13.04 -20.40 17.81
CA VAL A 223 -11.83 -20.56 17.00
C VAL A 223 -10.85 -21.44 17.79
N LEU A 224 -10.44 -22.56 17.20
CA LEU A 224 -9.42 -23.43 17.79
C LEU A 224 -8.02 -22.84 17.57
N VAL A 225 -7.20 -22.87 18.62
CA VAL A 225 -5.83 -22.38 18.63
C VAL A 225 -4.88 -23.53 18.96
N ASN A 226 -3.92 -23.84 18.08
CA ASN A 226 -3.06 -25.02 18.23
C ASN A 226 -1.80 -24.67 19.03
N MET A 227 -2.02 -24.31 20.30
CA MET A 227 -0.94 -23.92 21.21
C MET A 227 0.05 -25.07 21.48
N TYR A 228 -0.45 -26.31 21.47
CA TYR A 228 0.37 -27.51 21.63
C TYR A 228 1.47 -27.59 20.57
N THR A 229 1.12 -27.44 19.30
CA THR A 229 2.11 -27.50 18.21
C THR A 229 3.00 -26.27 18.20
N ALA A 230 2.48 -25.10 18.60
CA ALA A 230 3.24 -23.86 18.65
C ALA A 230 4.44 -23.94 19.60
N LEU A 231 4.31 -24.64 20.73
CA LEU A 231 5.37 -24.75 21.75
C LEU A 231 6.24 -26.00 21.60
N GLY A 232 5.78 -26.99 20.84
CA GLY A 232 6.47 -28.27 20.67
C GLY A 232 6.13 -29.28 21.78
N GLU A 233 6.62 -30.50 21.61
CA GLU A 233 6.43 -31.58 22.57
C GLU A 233 7.43 -31.43 23.73
N ASN A 234 6.94 -31.55 24.96
CA ASN A 234 7.73 -31.39 26.18
C ASN A 234 7.40 -32.51 27.17
N TYR A 235 7.96 -33.68 26.90
CA TYR A 235 7.78 -34.88 27.72
C TYR A 235 9.08 -35.67 27.93
N ASN A 236 10.19 -35.24 27.34
CA ASN A 236 11.48 -35.90 27.48
C ASN A 236 12.20 -35.44 28.75
N GLU A 237 12.15 -36.25 29.81
CA GLU A 237 12.79 -35.96 31.10
C GLU A 237 14.33 -35.83 31.03
N THR A 238 14.95 -36.24 29.92
CA THR A 238 16.42 -36.24 29.77
C THR A 238 16.97 -35.05 28.97
N GLU A 239 16.11 -34.32 28.26
CA GLU A 239 16.48 -33.17 27.44
C GLU A 239 15.51 -32.02 27.74
N HIS A 240 16.04 -30.92 28.26
CA HIS A 240 15.26 -29.72 28.54
C HIS A 240 14.97 -28.97 27.23
N ASP A 241 13.70 -28.63 27.00
CA ASP A 241 13.26 -27.73 25.92
C ASP A 241 13.27 -26.28 26.41
N ASP A 242 14.00 -25.41 25.71
CA ASP A 242 14.14 -23.99 26.05
C ASP A 242 12.81 -23.19 25.96
N ASN A 243 11.75 -23.77 25.37
CA ASN A 243 10.41 -23.18 25.38
C ASN A 243 9.72 -23.27 26.76
N PHE A 244 10.26 -24.06 27.69
CA PHE A 244 9.70 -24.28 29.02
C PHE A 244 10.72 -23.89 30.11
N GLU A 245 10.23 -23.58 31.30
CA GLU A 245 11.08 -23.36 32.47
C GLU A 245 11.61 -24.68 33.03
N GLU A 246 12.54 -24.60 34.00
CA GLU A 246 13.11 -25.77 34.68
C GLU A 246 12.05 -26.64 35.39
N ASP A 247 10.87 -26.09 35.67
CA ASP A 247 9.76 -26.86 36.26
C ASP A 247 9.05 -27.79 35.27
N GLY A 248 9.35 -27.68 33.98
CA GLY A 248 8.79 -28.54 32.94
C GLY A 248 7.31 -28.31 32.64
N VAL A 249 6.66 -27.31 33.25
CA VAL A 249 5.22 -27.04 33.10
C VAL A 249 4.98 -25.65 32.52
N HIS A 250 5.64 -24.63 33.06
CA HIS A 250 5.40 -23.26 32.63
C HIS A 250 6.28 -22.94 31.41
N PRO A 251 5.74 -22.21 30.41
CA PRO A 251 6.55 -21.67 29.34
C PRO A 251 7.65 -20.74 29.88
N SER A 252 8.81 -20.78 29.22
CA SER A 252 9.85 -19.77 29.36
C SER A 252 9.42 -18.47 28.66
N PRO A 253 10.17 -17.36 28.78
CA PRO A 253 9.91 -16.16 27.98
C PRO A 253 9.87 -16.42 26.47
N GLN A 254 10.65 -17.39 25.98
CA GLN A 254 10.59 -17.81 24.58
C GLN A 254 9.27 -18.53 24.26
N GLY A 255 8.87 -19.49 25.11
CA GLY A 255 7.60 -20.21 24.93
C GLY A 255 6.39 -19.28 25.00
N TYR A 256 6.37 -18.32 25.92
CA TYR A 256 5.32 -17.30 25.99
C TYR A 256 5.30 -16.40 24.75
N GLY A 257 6.45 -16.12 24.13
CA GLY A 257 6.52 -15.44 22.82
C GLY A 257 5.82 -16.24 21.72
N LEU A 258 6.09 -17.55 21.64
CA LEU A 258 5.41 -18.44 20.68
C LEU A 258 3.90 -18.54 20.93
N MET A 259 3.47 -18.55 22.20
CA MET A 259 2.05 -18.51 22.53
C MET A 259 1.40 -17.22 22.03
N ALA A 260 2.06 -16.08 22.22
CA ALA A 260 1.55 -14.79 21.78
C ALA A 260 1.43 -14.72 20.24
N ASP A 261 2.41 -15.24 19.51
CA ASP A 261 2.40 -15.35 18.06
C ASP A 261 1.19 -16.16 17.56
N GLU A 262 0.93 -17.34 18.16
CA GLU A 262 -0.17 -18.22 17.76
C GLU A 262 -1.55 -17.61 18.11
N TRP A 263 -1.71 -17.00 19.29
CA TRP A 263 -2.92 -16.24 19.63
C TRP A 263 -3.17 -15.12 18.60
N PHE A 264 -2.14 -14.33 18.32
CA PHE A 264 -2.25 -13.19 17.42
C PHE A 264 -2.59 -13.63 16.00
N ALA A 265 -1.93 -14.68 15.48
CA ALA A 265 -2.20 -15.22 14.16
C ALA A 265 -3.66 -15.65 14.01
N LYS A 266 -4.26 -16.29 15.02
CA LYS A 266 -5.67 -16.69 14.99
C LYS A 266 -6.63 -15.52 15.10
N ILE A 267 -6.31 -14.51 15.92
CA ILE A 267 -7.09 -13.27 15.97
C ILE A 267 -7.08 -12.57 14.61
N GLN A 268 -5.91 -12.49 13.95
CA GLN A 268 -5.78 -11.94 12.61
C GLN A 268 -6.62 -12.71 11.59
N GLU A 269 -6.48 -14.03 11.53
CA GLU A 269 -7.24 -14.91 10.63
C GLU A 269 -8.76 -14.70 10.76
N TYR A 270 -9.25 -14.46 11.98
CA TYR A 270 -10.67 -14.31 12.24
C TYR A 270 -11.20 -12.90 11.89
N PHE A 271 -10.45 -11.83 12.15
CA PHE A 271 -10.93 -10.44 12.05
C PHE A 271 -10.43 -9.66 10.82
N GLN A 272 -9.30 -10.04 10.21
CA GLN A 272 -8.70 -9.25 9.14
C GLN A 272 -9.33 -9.53 7.78
N PRO A 273 -9.78 -8.51 7.03
CA PRO A 273 -10.23 -8.72 5.67
C PRO A 273 -9.07 -9.16 4.76
N ILE A 274 -9.36 -10.05 3.82
CA ILE A 274 -8.37 -10.59 2.89
C ILE A 274 -8.41 -9.78 1.59
N LEU A 275 -7.30 -9.16 1.21
CA LEU A 275 -7.23 -8.37 -0.02
C LEU A 275 -7.40 -9.27 -1.26
N ASP A 276 -8.04 -8.76 -2.31
CA ASP A 276 -8.37 -9.52 -3.53
C ASP A 276 -7.85 -8.85 -4.80
N LEU A 277 -8.37 -7.67 -5.17
CA LEU A 277 -7.91 -6.91 -6.33
C LEU A 277 -7.66 -5.43 -5.99
N PRO A 278 -6.69 -4.77 -6.64
CA PRO A 278 -5.63 -5.38 -7.46
C PRO A 278 -4.78 -6.35 -6.65
N ILE A 279 -4.25 -7.40 -7.30
CA ILE A 279 -3.26 -8.27 -6.68
C ILE A 279 -2.05 -7.45 -6.24
N ASP A 280 -1.34 -7.91 -5.21
CA ASP A 280 -0.11 -7.25 -4.76
C ASP A 280 0.92 -7.11 -5.91
N ASP A 281 1.68 -6.02 -5.89
CA ASP A 281 2.62 -5.60 -6.94
C ASP A 281 2.00 -5.41 -8.34
N ALA A 282 0.67 -5.25 -8.46
CA ALA A 282 0.04 -5.08 -9.77
C ALA A 282 0.49 -3.79 -10.46
N ILE A 283 0.98 -3.90 -11.70
CA ILE A 283 1.37 -2.75 -12.53
C ILE A 283 0.33 -2.42 -13.60
N ASN A 284 0.41 -1.20 -14.15
CA ASN A 284 -0.45 -0.72 -15.25
C ASN A 284 -1.93 -0.88 -14.93
N ARG A 285 -2.35 -0.44 -13.75
CA ARG A 285 -3.75 -0.40 -13.33
C ARG A 285 -4.38 0.94 -13.73
N PRO A 286 -5.66 0.98 -14.13
CA PRO A 286 -6.29 2.25 -14.45
C PRO A 286 -6.48 3.09 -13.17
N VAL A 287 -6.54 4.43 -13.30
CA VAL A 287 -6.72 5.34 -12.15
C VAL A 287 -8.13 5.27 -11.54
N ASP A 288 -9.09 4.66 -12.23
CA ASP A 288 -10.46 4.38 -11.76
C ASP A 288 -10.62 2.91 -11.28
N ILE A 289 -9.54 2.32 -10.76
CA ILE A 289 -9.53 0.95 -10.23
C ILE A 289 -10.44 0.76 -9.02
N ASN A 290 -11.08 -0.41 -8.94
CA ASN A 290 -11.72 -0.88 -7.71
C ASN A 290 -10.73 -1.66 -6.85
N LEU A 291 -10.65 -1.29 -5.57
CA LEU A 291 -10.01 -2.05 -4.52
C LEU A 291 -11.04 -2.98 -3.89
N THR A 292 -10.83 -4.30 -3.96
CA THR A 292 -11.74 -5.33 -3.48
C THR A 292 -11.10 -6.20 -2.42
N TRP A 293 -11.91 -6.68 -1.48
CA TRP A 293 -11.49 -7.61 -0.44
C TRP A 293 -12.57 -8.66 -0.18
N THR A 294 -12.17 -9.74 0.46
CA THR A 294 -13.08 -10.75 1.00
C THR A 294 -13.37 -10.42 2.46
N ALA A 295 -14.65 -10.48 2.83
CA ALA A 295 -15.07 -10.30 4.21
C ALA A 295 -14.47 -11.40 5.10
N PRO A 296 -13.92 -11.08 6.28
CA PRO A 296 -13.39 -12.07 7.22
C PRO A 296 -14.53 -12.89 7.86
N LEU A 297 -14.18 -13.98 8.55
CA LEU A 297 -15.15 -14.81 9.27
C LEU A 297 -15.93 -13.99 10.30
N ALA A 298 -15.25 -13.10 11.04
CA ALA A 298 -15.87 -12.19 12.00
C ALA A 298 -17.02 -11.37 11.39
N ALA A 299 -16.87 -10.89 10.16
CA ALA A 299 -17.92 -10.11 9.50
C ALA A 299 -19.18 -10.94 9.26
N THR A 300 -19.03 -12.22 8.91
CA THR A 300 -20.16 -13.15 8.73
C THR A 300 -20.87 -13.40 10.06
N ASP A 301 -20.09 -13.61 11.12
CA ASP A 301 -20.60 -13.87 12.47
C ASP A 301 -21.28 -12.63 13.09
N MET A 302 -20.75 -11.44 12.87
CA MET A 302 -21.38 -10.18 13.26
C MET A 302 -22.73 -9.99 12.54
N ILE A 303 -22.79 -10.24 11.23
CA ILE A 303 -24.04 -10.09 10.45
C ILE A 303 -25.10 -11.10 10.91
N SER A 304 -24.72 -12.36 11.16
CA SER A 304 -25.68 -13.39 11.60
C SER A 304 -26.30 -13.07 12.96
N HIS A 305 -25.60 -12.30 13.79
CA HIS A 305 -26.05 -11.82 15.11
C HIS A 305 -26.65 -10.41 15.08
N SER A 306 -26.92 -9.85 13.89
CA SER A 306 -27.45 -8.48 13.70
C SER A 306 -26.56 -7.38 14.31
N GLU A 307 -25.26 -7.63 14.43
CA GLU A 307 -24.27 -6.64 14.83
C GLU A 307 -23.94 -5.71 13.67
N THR A 308 -23.61 -4.46 14.00
CA THR A 308 -23.20 -3.45 13.02
C THR A 308 -21.72 -3.17 13.16
N PHE A 309 -20.99 -3.24 12.04
CA PHE A 309 -19.60 -2.81 11.94
C PHE A 309 -19.40 -2.02 10.65
N ASN A 310 -18.26 -1.34 10.55
CA ASN A 310 -17.86 -0.64 9.32
C ASN A 310 -16.43 -1.04 8.97
N TYR A 311 -16.12 -1.07 7.68
CA TYR A 311 -14.76 -1.14 7.20
C TYR A 311 -14.13 0.26 7.18
N GLN A 312 -12.80 0.28 7.23
CA GLN A 312 -11.96 1.45 6.98
C GLN A 312 -10.96 1.09 5.89
N LEU A 313 -10.69 2.01 4.98
CA LEU A 313 -9.77 1.85 3.86
C LEU A 313 -8.82 3.05 3.77
N GLN A 314 -7.54 2.78 3.58
CA GLN A 314 -6.53 3.80 3.32
C GLN A 314 -5.78 3.48 2.03
N VAL A 315 -5.46 4.52 1.26
CA VAL A 315 -4.56 4.49 0.10
C VAL A 315 -3.54 5.61 0.25
N ALA A 316 -2.25 5.28 0.11
CA ALA A 316 -1.14 6.20 0.33
C ALA A 316 -0.03 6.03 -0.71
N THR A 317 0.80 7.07 -0.89
CA THR A 317 2.03 6.99 -1.71
C THR A 317 3.23 6.41 -0.96
N ASN A 318 3.02 5.95 0.27
CA ASN A 318 4.05 5.36 1.13
C ASN A 318 3.40 4.34 2.07
N PRO A 319 4.03 3.18 2.33
CA PRO A 319 3.47 2.15 3.21
C PRO A 319 3.38 2.57 4.69
N ASP A 320 3.88 3.74 5.08
CA ASP A 320 3.74 4.28 6.44
C ASP A 320 2.35 4.86 6.75
N PHE A 321 1.52 5.10 5.73
CA PHE A 321 0.19 5.71 5.84
C PHE A 321 0.17 7.02 6.65
N SER A 322 1.28 7.77 6.68
CA SER A 322 1.32 9.05 7.38
C SER A 322 0.41 10.07 6.70
N ALA A 323 -0.12 11.04 7.47
CA ALA A 323 -1.11 12.00 6.97
C ALA A 323 -0.66 12.83 5.76
N LEU A 324 0.65 12.94 5.50
CA LEU A 324 1.18 13.62 4.32
C LEU A 324 1.17 12.76 3.06
N ASN A 325 1.15 11.44 3.22
CA ASN A 325 1.20 10.44 2.16
C ASN A 325 -0.18 9.86 1.84
N LEU A 326 -1.19 10.08 2.70
CA LEU A 326 -2.57 9.66 2.44
C LEU A 326 -3.16 10.38 1.22
N VAL A 327 -3.68 9.59 0.29
CA VAL A 327 -4.33 10.02 -0.95
C VAL A 327 -5.84 9.84 -0.85
N TYR A 328 -6.26 8.71 -0.28
CA TYR A 328 -7.66 8.39 -0.04
C TYR A 328 -7.81 7.74 1.33
N GLU A 329 -8.86 8.14 2.04
CA GLU A 329 -9.25 7.54 3.32
C GLU A 329 -10.78 7.54 3.43
N ASP A 330 -11.34 6.37 3.74
CA ASP A 330 -12.73 6.23 4.15
C ASP A 330 -12.77 5.46 5.47
N LEU A 331 -13.33 6.09 6.50
CA LEU A 331 -13.39 5.56 7.86
C LEU A 331 -14.73 4.90 8.21
N ASN A 332 -15.68 4.87 7.28
CA ASN A 332 -17.06 4.46 7.57
C ASN A 332 -17.72 3.72 6.40
N ILE A 333 -17.01 2.75 5.82
CA ILE A 333 -17.52 1.91 4.74
C ILE A 333 -18.52 0.90 5.33
N SER A 334 -19.72 0.83 4.75
CA SER A 334 -20.79 -0.09 5.18
C SER A 334 -20.33 -1.56 5.23
N SER A 335 -20.81 -2.33 6.21
CA SER A 335 -20.54 -3.78 6.37
C SER A 335 -20.89 -4.63 5.14
N ALA A 336 -21.80 -4.16 4.28
CA ALA A 336 -22.20 -4.85 3.05
C ALA A 336 -21.29 -4.54 1.84
N THR A 337 -20.31 -3.65 1.99
CA THR A 337 -19.43 -3.20 0.91
C THR A 337 -18.06 -3.84 1.02
N THR A 338 -17.61 -4.47 -0.05
CA THR A 338 -16.29 -5.10 -0.16
C THR A 338 -15.52 -4.66 -1.41
N SER A 339 -15.91 -3.51 -1.98
CA SER A 339 -15.31 -2.91 -3.17
C SER A 339 -15.44 -1.39 -3.09
N ILE A 340 -14.33 -0.68 -3.25
CA ILE A 340 -14.29 0.79 -3.27
C ILE A 340 -13.43 1.26 -4.43
N GLN A 341 -13.90 2.28 -5.14
CA GLN A 341 -13.11 3.00 -6.14
C GLN A 341 -12.52 4.26 -5.51
N PRO A 342 -11.23 4.28 -5.11
CA PRO A 342 -10.61 5.48 -4.54
C PRO A 342 -10.53 6.62 -5.56
N THR A 343 -10.61 7.85 -5.08
CA THR A 343 -10.42 9.06 -5.88
C THR A 343 -9.05 9.69 -5.62
N GLY A 344 -8.56 10.49 -6.56
CA GLY A 344 -7.32 11.26 -6.37
C GLY A 344 -6.05 10.53 -6.78
N LEU A 345 -6.18 9.35 -7.40
CA LEU A 345 -5.05 8.64 -7.99
C LEU A 345 -4.50 9.41 -9.20
N GLU A 346 -3.17 9.49 -9.27
CA GLU A 346 -2.40 10.02 -10.37
C GLU A 346 -1.93 8.88 -11.27
N TYR A 347 -1.68 9.18 -12.54
CA TYR A 347 -1.14 8.23 -13.50
C TYR A 347 0.34 7.94 -13.23
N GLY A 348 0.81 6.73 -13.57
CA GLY A 348 2.20 6.29 -13.43
C GLY A 348 2.73 6.36 -12.00
N THR A 349 1.87 6.14 -11.01
CA THR A 349 2.18 6.33 -9.59
C THR A 349 1.92 5.04 -8.81
N GLU A 350 2.84 4.69 -7.91
CA GLU A 350 2.71 3.56 -6.99
C GLU A 350 1.90 3.97 -5.75
N TYR A 351 0.96 3.11 -5.37
CA TYR A 351 0.10 3.27 -4.21
C TYR A 351 0.10 2.03 -3.33
N PHE A 352 0.07 2.26 -2.02
CA PHE A 352 -0.08 1.25 -0.98
C PHE A 352 -1.49 1.35 -0.41
N TRP A 353 -2.11 0.22 -0.12
CA TRP A 353 -3.47 0.18 0.42
C TRP A 353 -3.66 -0.92 1.44
N ARG A 354 -4.59 -0.68 2.37
CA ARG A 354 -4.95 -1.59 3.46
C ARG A 354 -6.39 -1.35 3.91
N VAL A 355 -7.03 -2.38 4.44
CA VAL A 355 -8.42 -2.35 4.91
C VAL A 355 -8.54 -2.98 6.30
N ARG A 356 -9.50 -2.55 7.11
CA ARG A 356 -9.84 -3.19 8.40
C ARG A 356 -11.31 -3.10 8.73
N ILE A 357 -11.77 -3.95 9.65
CA ILE A 357 -12.97 -3.65 10.43
C ILE A 357 -12.60 -2.61 11.49
N THR A 358 -13.49 -1.65 11.74
CA THR A 358 -13.30 -0.61 12.75
C THR A 358 -12.92 -1.22 14.10
N ASN A 359 -11.88 -0.67 14.76
CA ASN A 359 -11.27 -1.12 16.02
C ASN A 359 -10.43 -2.41 15.97
N TYR A 360 -10.46 -3.17 14.90
CA TYR A 360 -9.60 -4.34 14.71
C TYR A 360 -8.35 -3.96 13.91
N GLY A 361 -7.42 -4.92 13.74
CA GLY A 361 -6.17 -4.67 13.05
C GLY A 361 -6.33 -4.47 11.54
N TRP A 362 -5.38 -3.74 10.95
CA TRP A 362 -5.25 -3.61 9.49
C TRP A 362 -4.93 -4.95 8.84
N SER A 363 -5.44 -5.16 7.63
CA SER A 363 -4.93 -6.19 6.71
C SER A 363 -3.44 -6.02 6.46
N GLU A 364 -2.86 -6.99 5.75
CA GLU A 364 -1.59 -6.76 5.07
C GLU A 364 -1.66 -5.50 4.18
N VAL A 365 -0.49 -4.95 3.88
CA VAL A 365 -0.35 -3.82 2.96
C VAL A 365 -0.02 -4.36 1.58
N TRP A 366 -0.92 -4.16 0.63
CA TRP A 366 -0.63 -4.43 -0.78
C TRP A 366 -0.34 -3.14 -1.53
N ASN A 367 0.31 -3.26 -2.67
CA ASN A 367 0.59 -2.14 -3.55
C ASN A 367 0.16 -2.38 -5.00
N PHE A 368 -0.01 -1.29 -5.73
CA PHE A 368 -0.20 -1.31 -7.18
C PHE A 368 0.34 -0.02 -7.81
N THR A 369 0.72 -0.09 -9.09
CA THR A 369 1.13 1.06 -9.89
C THR A 369 0.10 1.36 -10.97
N THR A 370 -0.33 2.62 -11.04
CA THR A 370 -1.25 3.08 -12.08
C THR A 370 -0.56 3.18 -13.44
N GLU A 371 -1.32 3.01 -14.52
CA GLU A 371 -0.87 3.22 -15.90
C GLU A 371 -0.40 4.66 -16.12
N PRO A 372 0.54 4.92 -17.04
CA PRO A 372 0.97 6.28 -17.36
C PRO A 372 -0.12 7.06 -18.12
N LEU A 373 -0.07 8.39 -18.03
CA LEU A 373 -0.96 9.29 -18.77
C LEU A 373 -0.40 9.46 -20.18
N LEU A 374 -1.15 8.95 -21.17
CA LEU A 374 -0.75 9.01 -22.57
C LEU A 374 -1.17 10.34 -23.22
N VAL A 375 -0.22 10.99 -23.89
CA VAL A 375 -0.43 12.23 -24.65
C VAL A 375 -0.16 12.01 -26.12
N SER A 376 -1.24 12.00 -26.91
CA SER A 376 -1.15 11.91 -28.36
C SER A 376 -1.11 13.32 -28.96
N ALA A 377 -0.04 13.67 -29.66
CA ALA A 377 0.11 14.97 -30.31
C ALA A 377 0.84 14.84 -31.64
N LYS A 378 0.64 15.84 -32.51
CA LYS A 378 1.24 15.86 -33.84
C LYS A 378 1.77 17.24 -34.20
N VAL A 379 2.99 17.30 -34.71
CA VAL A 379 3.67 18.55 -35.10
C VAL A 379 4.56 18.33 -36.31
N PHE A 380 4.68 19.36 -37.16
CA PHE A 380 5.72 19.40 -38.18
C PHE A 380 6.78 20.43 -37.84
N LEU A 381 8.00 20.20 -38.32
CA LEU A 381 9.15 21.08 -38.26
C LEU A 381 9.39 21.64 -39.66
N GLN A 382 9.42 22.97 -39.82
CA GLN A 382 9.53 23.61 -41.15
C GLN A 382 10.76 23.16 -41.94
N GLY A 383 11.90 22.99 -41.25
CA GLY A 383 13.18 22.59 -41.84
C GLY A 383 13.11 21.32 -42.69
N PRO A 384 12.87 20.16 -42.06
CA PRO A 384 12.83 18.88 -42.75
C PRO A 384 11.55 18.65 -43.55
N TYR A 385 10.51 19.49 -43.41
CA TYR A 385 9.22 19.26 -44.06
C TYR A 385 9.30 19.39 -45.58
N ASN A 386 8.77 18.37 -46.26
CA ASN A 386 8.61 18.34 -47.71
C ASN A 386 7.34 17.58 -48.10
N ALA A 387 6.37 18.29 -48.68
CA ALA A 387 5.19 17.73 -49.34
C ALA A 387 4.38 16.70 -48.52
N GLY A 388 4.20 16.95 -47.21
CA GLY A 388 3.32 16.16 -46.33
C GLY A 388 4.04 15.23 -45.36
N THR A 389 5.36 15.07 -45.49
CA THR A 389 6.22 14.37 -44.53
C THR A 389 7.47 15.19 -44.22
N MET A 390 8.27 14.74 -43.25
CA MET A 390 9.56 15.33 -42.91
C MET A 390 10.71 14.39 -43.30
N SER A 391 11.86 14.95 -43.68
CA SER A 391 13.09 14.20 -43.89
C SER A 391 13.58 13.59 -42.58
N THR A 392 14.13 12.37 -42.64
CA THR A 392 14.79 11.68 -41.52
C THR A 392 16.31 11.64 -41.70
N SER A 393 16.88 12.63 -42.39
CA SER A 393 18.31 12.71 -42.70
C SER A 393 19.20 12.55 -41.47
N LEU A 394 18.84 13.16 -40.33
CA LEU A 394 19.58 12.99 -39.07
C LEU A 394 19.63 11.53 -38.59
N ASN A 395 18.53 10.80 -38.76
CA ASN A 395 18.46 9.38 -38.42
C ASN A 395 19.30 8.57 -39.42
N THR A 396 19.00 8.69 -40.72
CA THR A 396 19.70 7.93 -41.78
C THR A 396 21.19 8.26 -41.93
N GLY A 397 21.63 9.41 -41.40
CA GLY A 397 23.03 9.84 -41.35
C GLY A 397 23.72 9.58 -39.99
N ASP A 398 23.16 8.69 -39.17
CA ASP A 398 23.63 8.25 -37.85
C ASP A 398 23.86 9.38 -36.84
N GLN A 399 23.31 10.57 -37.07
CA GLN A 399 23.46 11.71 -36.16
C GLN A 399 22.75 11.46 -34.83
N LEU A 400 21.53 10.92 -34.90
CA LEU A 400 20.76 10.61 -33.70
C LEU A 400 21.41 9.49 -32.88
N GLU A 401 21.85 8.41 -33.54
CA GLU A 401 22.53 7.29 -32.87
C GLU A 401 23.86 7.72 -32.24
N THR A 402 24.62 8.57 -32.94
CA THR A 402 25.95 9.00 -32.46
C THR A 402 25.86 10.05 -31.35
N TYR A 403 24.96 11.03 -31.48
CA TYR A 403 24.97 12.24 -30.65
C TYR A 403 23.72 12.43 -29.78
N ALA A 404 22.66 11.64 -30.00
CA ALA A 404 21.34 11.86 -29.40
C ALA A 404 20.68 10.56 -28.91
N TYR A 405 21.45 9.57 -28.46
CA TYR A 405 20.89 8.40 -27.78
C TYR A 405 20.34 8.74 -26.38
N ASN A 406 20.78 9.85 -25.79
CA ASN A 406 20.16 10.49 -24.63
C ASN A 406 19.40 11.75 -25.05
N GLN A 407 18.35 12.10 -24.31
CA GLN A 407 17.61 13.33 -24.55
C GLN A 407 18.53 14.58 -24.48
N PRO A 408 18.39 15.55 -25.41
CA PRO A 408 19.32 16.68 -25.56
C PRO A 408 18.95 17.94 -24.76
N TYR A 409 17.90 17.89 -23.94
CA TYR A 409 17.31 19.03 -23.22
C TYR A 409 17.83 19.20 -21.78
N ASN A 410 18.83 18.43 -21.35
CA ASN A 410 19.46 18.57 -20.03
C ASN A 410 20.39 19.79 -19.89
N VAL A 411 20.61 20.54 -20.98
CA VAL A 411 21.41 21.77 -21.01
C VAL A 411 20.51 23.02 -21.04
N PRO A 412 21.04 24.21 -20.71
CA PRO A 412 20.30 25.47 -20.90
C PRO A 412 19.84 25.65 -22.36
N PRO A 413 18.68 26.32 -22.59
CA PRO A 413 17.84 26.98 -21.59
C PRO A 413 16.84 26.05 -20.89
N TRP A 414 16.67 24.80 -21.32
CA TRP A 414 15.63 23.92 -20.77
C TRP A 414 15.98 23.32 -19.41
N SER A 415 17.25 22.93 -19.22
CA SER A 415 17.76 22.26 -18.02
C SER A 415 16.80 21.16 -17.52
N TYR A 416 16.30 20.36 -18.46
CA TYR A 416 15.35 19.29 -18.19
C TYR A 416 16.06 18.13 -17.50
N SER A 417 15.58 17.75 -16.32
CA SER A 417 16.20 16.74 -15.46
C SER A 417 15.84 15.30 -15.83
N GLY A 418 15.03 15.08 -16.86
CA GLY A 418 14.67 13.75 -17.31
C GLY A 418 15.88 12.95 -17.79
N THR A 419 15.76 11.63 -17.66
CA THR A 419 16.84 10.66 -17.94
C THR A 419 16.53 9.79 -19.15
N GLU A 420 15.60 10.21 -20.01
CA GLU A 420 15.17 9.48 -21.20
C GLU A 420 16.37 9.16 -22.09
N THR A 421 16.49 7.87 -22.41
CA THR A 421 17.57 7.31 -23.21
C THR A 421 17.04 6.11 -23.98
N VAL A 422 17.49 5.96 -25.22
CA VAL A 422 17.18 4.79 -26.07
C VAL A 422 18.32 3.78 -26.09
N GLY A 423 19.20 3.86 -25.08
CA GLY A 423 20.35 2.99 -24.90
C GLY A 423 21.67 3.75 -24.96
N GLY A 424 22.63 3.29 -25.76
CA GLY A 424 23.97 3.86 -25.82
C GLY A 424 24.55 3.82 -27.23
N PRO A 425 25.76 4.35 -27.44
CA PRO A 425 26.41 4.28 -28.75
C PRO A 425 26.51 2.82 -29.23
N GLY A 426 25.98 2.54 -30.43
CA GLY A 426 25.96 1.21 -31.05
C GLY A 426 24.69 0.38 -30.81
N THR A 427 23.63 0.96 -30.24
CA THR A 427 22.30 0.35 -30.22
C THR A 427 21.57 0.54 -31.54
N THR A 428 20.78 -0.45 -31.98
CA THR A 428 20.04 -0.38 -33.26
C THR A 428 18.74 0.43 -33.21
N PHE A 429 18.43 1.11 -32.10
CA PHE A 429 17.11 1.74 -31.90
C PHE A 429 16.67 2.63 -33.07
N PHE A 430 17.52 3.57 -33.50
CA PHE A 430 17.16 4.49 -34.59
C PHE A 430 17.10 3.80 -35.95
N ASN A 431 17.94 2.78 -36.17
CA ASN A 431 17.88 1.91 -37.35
C ASN A 431 16.58 1.10 -37.41
N ASP A 432 16.09 0.65 -36.26
CA ASP A 432 14.82 -0.07 -36.12
C ASP A 432 13.60 0.86 -36.20
N ASN A 433 13.81 2.18 -35.99
CA ASN A 433 12.79 3.24 -36.07
C ASN A 433 13.17 4.33 -37.10
N PRO A 434 13.27 3.99 -38.40
CA PRO A 434 13.85 4.86 -39.44
C PRO A 434 13.00 6.09 -39.78
N ASP A 435 11.78 6.15 -39.25
CA ASP A 435 10.83 7.25 -39.44
C ASP A 435 10.96 8.33 -38.36
N ILE A 436 11.83 8.19 -37.36
CA ILE A 436 12.13 9.26 -36.39
C ILE A 436 12.91 10.39 -37.09
N VAL A 437 12.47 11.63 -36.86
CA VAL A 437 13.10 12.85 -37.38
C VAL A 437 14.06 13.45 -36.35
N ASP A 438 13.58 13.71 -35.13
CA ASP A 438 14.39 14.26 -34.04
C ASP A 438 13.67 14.13 -32.68
N TRP A 439 14.35 14.51 -31.60
CA TRP A 439 13.80 14.71 -30.26
C TRP A 439 12.97 15.99 -30.15
N VAL A 440 11.89 15.94 -29.38
CA VAL A 440 11.10 17.09 -28.90
C VAL A 440 10.98 17.03 -27.38
N LEU A 441 10.80 18.17 -26.72
CA LEU A 441 10.44 18.25 -25.31
C LEU A 441 8.97 18.63 -25.21
N VAL A 442 8.15 17.70 -24.72
CA VAL A 442 6.72 17.89 -24.47
C VAL A 442 6.55 18.40 -23.05
N GLU A 443 5.80 19.47 -22.87
CA GLU A 443 5.51 20.09 -21.58
C GLU A 443 4.00 20.27 -21.41
N LEU A 444 3.47 19.84 -20.27
CA LEU A 444 2.05 19.97 -19.94
C LEU A 444 1.87 21.07 -18.91
N ARG A 445 1.05 22.08 -19.24
CA ARG A 445 0.76 23.22 -18.36
C ARG A 445 -0.70 23.25 -17.97
N THR A 446 -0.97 23.64 -16.72
CA THR A 446 -2.36 23.90 -16.25
C THR A 446 -2.83 25.33 -16.56
N SER A 447 -1.95 26.18 -17.11
CA SER A 447 -2.25 27.54 -17.51
C SER A 447 -1.39 27.96 -18.70
N THR A 448 -1.66 29.12 -19.29
CA THR A 448 -0.82 29.65 -20.38
C THR A 448 0.56 30.10 -19.90
N SER A 449 0.71 30.44 -18.61
CA SER A 449 1.99 30.81 -18.01
C SER A 449 2.70 29.57 -17.44
N PRO A 450 4.04 29.49 -17.54
CA PRO A 450 4.78 28.37 -16.99
C PRO A 450 4.72 28.35 -15.45
N SER A 451 4.81 27.16 -14.89
CA SER A 451 4.77 26.88 -13.46
C SER A 451 5.80 25.82 -13.09
N PRO A 452 6.37 25.85 -11.87
CA PRO A 452 7.20 24.74 -11.37
C PRO A 452 6.49 23.38 -11.31
N SER A 453 5.15 23.37 -11.38
CA SER A 453 4.33 22.16 -11.40
C SER A 453 4.13 21.58 -12.81
N ASP A 454 4.66 22.22 -13.84
CA ASP A 454 4.53 21.72 -15.21
C ASP A 454 5.41 20.48 -15.37
N VAL A 455 4.81 19.41 -15.87
CA VAL A 455 5.53 18.16 -16.14
C VAL A 455 6.07 18.18 -17.56
N ARG A 456 7.24 17.58 -17.74
CA ARG A 456 7.96 17.57 -19.01
C ARG A 456 8.42 16.16 -19.32
N ARG A 457 8.47 15.82 -20.60
CA ARG A 457 8.99 14.56 -21.12
C ARG A 457 9.69 14.77 -22.45
N ALA A 458 10.88 14.20 -22.59
CA ALA A 458 11.54 14.13 -23.88
C ALA A 458 10.95 12.96 -24.70
N ALA A 459 10.59 13.24 -25.94
CA ALA A 459 9.92 12.32 -26.85
C ALA A 459 10.52 12.49 -28.27
N PHE A 460 10.06 11.69 -29.22
CA PHE A 460 10.44 11.80 -30.63
C PHE A 460 9.32 12.37 -31.47
N VAL A 461 9.68 13.08 -32.53
CA VAL A 461 8.76 13.40 -33.63
C VAL A 461 9.10 12.53 -34.85
N LYS A 462 8.07 11.89 -35.42
CA LYS A 462 8.18 11.02 -36.60
C LYS A 462 7.99 11.80 -37.89
N ASN A 463 8.35 11.21 -39.03
CA ASN A 463 8.29 11.86 -40.34
C ASN A 463 6.88 12.27 -40.77
N ASN A 464 5.87 11.59 -40.25
CA ASN A 464 4.47 11.91 -40.49
C ASN A 464 3.96 13.00 -39.54
N GLY A 465 4.76 13.43 -38.56
CA GLY A 465 4.50 14.46 -37.55
C GLY A 465 4.08 13.92 -36.18
N ASP A 466 3.81 12.62 -36.05
CA ASP A 466 3.33 12.05 -34.79
C ASP A 466 4.42 12.13 -33.72
N ILE A 467 4.04 12.45 -32.49
CA ILE A 467 4.94 12.46 -31.33
C ILE A 467 4.80 11.11 -30.60
N VAL A 468 5.92 10.43 -30.41
CA VAL A 468 5.99 9.11 -29.75
C VAL A 468 7.04 9.10 -28.64
N ASP A 469 6.87 8.21 -27.68
CA ASP A 469 7.79 8.00 -26.57
C ASP A 469 9.09 7.30 -27.01
N ILE A 470 9.96 7.00 -26.05
CA ILE A 470 11.26 6.37 -26.21
C ILE A 470 11.21 4.92 -26.70
N ASP A 471 10.02 4.32 -26.79
CA ASP A 471 9.80 3.04 -27.47
C ASP A 471 9.65 3.19 -29.00
N GLY A 472 9.57 4.43 -29.52
CA GLY A 472 9.43 4.77 -30.92
C GLY A 472 8.02 4.58 -31.49
N THR A 473 7.04 4.20 -30.67
CA THR A 473 5.70 3.77 -31.11
C THR A 473 4.56 4.34 -30.27
N SER A 474 4.63 4.28 -28.95
CA SER A 474 3.55 4.69 -28.04
C SER A 474 3.46 6.22 -27.95
N PRO A 475 2.28 6.79 -27.63
CA PRO A 475 2.18 8.22 -27.31
C PRO A 475 3.07 8.60 -26.12
N ALA A 476 3.41 9.88 -25.97
CA ALA A 476 4.26 10.31 -24.86
C ALA A 476 3.61 10.04 -23.49
N GLU A 477 4.35 9.40 -22.59
CA GLU A 477 3.90 8.85 -21.31
C GLU A 477 4.29 9.74 -20.12
N PHE A 478 3.31 10.23 -19.37
CA PHE A 478 3.54 11.04 -18.18
C PHE A 478 3.20 10.28 -16.90
N SER A 479 4.01 10.46 -15.87
CA SER A 479 3.86 9.85 -14.54
C SER A 479 3.78 10.93 -13.46
N GLY A 480 3.17 10.62 -12.31
CA GLY A 480 3.01 11.58 -11.21
C GLY A 480 2.13 12.78 -11.59
N ILE A 481 1.08 12.53 -12.38
CA ILE A 481 0.18 13.57 -12.88
C ILE A 481 -1.27 13.09 -12.87
N SER A 482 -2.19 13.97 -12.46
CA SER A 482 -3.63 13.72 -12.55
C SER A 482 -4.16 13.91 -13.98
N GLY A 483 -5.16 13.13 -14.37
CA GLY A 483 -5.96 13.42 -15.58
C GLY A 483 -6.66 14.78 -15.47
N GLY A 484 -6.86 15.46 -16.60
CA GLY A 484 -7.45 16.80 -16.62
C GLY A 484 -7.13 17.60 -17.86
N ASP A 485 -7.44 18.90 -17.82
CA ASP A 485 -7.23 19.81 -18.95
C ASP A 485 -5.85 20.47 -18.88
N TYR A 486 -5.04 20.26 -19.92
CA TYR A 486 -3.67 20.79 -20.02
C TYR A 486 -3.42 21.50 -21.35
N TYR A 487 -2.62 22.55 -21.32
CA TYR A 487 -1.98 23.06 -22.52
C TYR A 487 -0.79 22.15 -22.87
N ILE A 488 -0.75 21.67 -24.11
CA ILE A 488 0.36 20.88 -24.64
C ILE A 488 1.35 21.85 -25.28
N VAL A 489 2.58 21.90 -24.77
CA VAL A 489 3.67 22.72 -25.31
C VAL A 489 4.71 21.81 -25.93
N ILE A 490 5.07 22.07 -27.18
CA ILE A 490 6.15 21.37 -27.87
C ILE A 490 7.33 22.32 -28.02
N LYS A 491 8.48 21.89 -27.52
CA LYS A 491 9.77 22.58 -27.64
C LYS A 491 10.72 21.72 -28.46
N HIS A 492 11.59 22.39 -29.20
CA HIS A 492 12.60 21.75 -30.03
C HIS A 492 13.90 22.54 -29.94
N ARG A 493 15.02 21.93 -30.30
CA ARG A 493 16.37 22.50 -30.10
C ARG A 493 16.65 23.76 -30.91
N ASN A 494 16.06 23.86 -32.09
CA ASN A 494 16.31 24.92 -33.07
C ASN A 494 15.04 25.47 -33.74
N HIS A 495 13.86 25.14 -33.19
CA HIS A 495 12.57 25.61 -33.68
C HIS A 495 11.79 26.31 -32.57
N LEU A 496 11.02 27.33 -32.94
CA LEU A 496 10.16 28.07 -32.02
C LEU A 496 9.10 27.17 -31.40
N ALA A 497 9.03 27.20 -30.08
CA ALA A 497 8.05 26.46 -29.31
C ALA A 497 6.61 26.80 -29.75
N VAL A 498 5.72 25.81 -29.69
CA VAL A 498 4.28 25.97 -29.93
C VAL A 498 3.50 25.43 -28.73
N MET A 499 2.34 26.02 -28.45
CA MET A 499 1.43 25.59 -27.38
C MET A 499 0.05 25.41 -27.95
N SER A 500 -0.72 24.42 -27.48
CA SER A 500 -2.11 24.24 -27.89
C SER A 500 -2.92 25.51 -27.70
N ALA A 501 -3.81 25.84 -28.64
CA ALA A 501 -4.59 27.08 -28.59
C ALA A 501 -5.50 27.17 -27.36
N ASN A 502 -6.03 26.02 -26.93
CA ASN A 502 -6.81 25.85 -25.70
C ASN A 502 -6.24 24.68 -24.91
N ALA A 503 -6.67 24.54 -23.65
CA ALA A 503 -6.41 23.33 -22.89
C ALA A 503 -7.09 22.12 -23.55
N VAL A 504 -6.43 20.97 -23.46
CA VAL A 504 -6.80 19.68 -24.02
C VAL A 504 -7.02 18.72 -22.86
N THR A 505 -8.16 18.03 -22.83
CA THR A 505 -8.42 16.99 -21.84
C THR A 505 -7.50 15.79 -22.09
N LEU A 506 -6.72 15.40 -21.09
CA LEU A 506 -5.79 14.28 -21.11
C LEU A 506 -6.19 13.20 -20.09
N PRO A 507 -5.99 11.92 -20.40
CA PRO A 507 -5.42 11.39 -21.66
C PRO A 507 -6.37 11.59 -22.85
N ASN A 508 -5.81 11.80 -24.04
CA ASN A 508 -6.59 12.03 -25.26
C ASN A 508 -6.50 10.84 -26.22
N VAL A 509 -7.66 10.38 -26.70
CA VAL A 509 -7.73 9.28 -27.69
C VAL A 509 -7.37 9.75 -29.09
N SER A 510 -7.74 10.99 -29.46
CA SER A 510 -7.38 11.60 -30.74
C SER A 510 -6.23 12.57 -30.56
N ALA A 511 -5.21 12.44 -31.41
CA ALA A 511 -4.03 13.30 -31.35
C ALA A 511 -4.40 14.79 -31.47
N TYR A 512 -3.79 15.62 -30.64
CA TYR A 512 -3.85 17.07 -30.84
C TYR A 512 -2.95 17.46 -32.00
N ASP A 513 -3.57 17.81 -33.13
CA ASP A 513 -2.84 18.09 -34.38
C ASP A 513 -2.58 19.59 -34.56
N PHE A 514 -1.31 20.00 -34.37
CA PHE A 514 -0.84 21.35 -34.66
C PHE A 514 -0.77 21.64 -36.17
N THR A 515 -0.68 20.61 -37.00
CA THR A 515 -0.40 20.73 -38.44
C THR A 515 -1.59 21.19 -39.26
N ASP A 516 -2.80 21.19 -38.70
CA ASP A 516 -4.04 21.43 -39.44
C ASP A 516 -4.34 22.91 -39.72
N ALA A 517 -4.05 23.80 -38.76
CA ALA A 517 -4.40 25.21 -38.88
C ALA A 517 -3.61 26.10 -37.89
N GLN A 518 -3.35 27.36 -38.27
CA GLN A 518 -2.73 28.35 -37.37
C GLN A 518 -3.45 28.48 -36.01
N ASN A 519 -4.77 28.35 -36.00
CA ASN A 519 -5.58 28.47 -34.77
C ASN A 519 -5.54 27.23 -33.87
N LYS A 520 -4.75 26.21 -34.22
CA LYS A 520 -4.38 25.11 -33.32
C LYS A 520 -3.25 25.49 -32.38
N ALA A 521 -2.47 26.52 -32.69
CA ALA A 521 -1.47 27.03 -31.75
C ALA A 521 -1.96 28.30 -31.04
N TYR A 522 -1.53 28.46 -29.80
CA TYR A 522 -1.85 29.58 -28.95
C TYR A 522 -1.36 30.89 -29.56
N LYS A 523 -2.25 31.88 -29.51
CA LYS A 523 -2.02 33.23 -30.00
C LYS A 523 -2.60 34.20 -28.97
N PRO A 524 -1.77 35.04 -28.30
CA PRO A 524 -2.21 35.80 -27.13
C PRO A 524 -3.29 36.83 -27.45
N THR A 525 -3.23 37.45 -28.64
CA THR A 525 -4.25 38.39 -29.10
C THR A 525 -4.47 38.29 -30.60
N VAL A 526 -5.68 38.67 -31.04
CA VAL A 526 -5.98 38.85 -32.47
C VAL A 526 -5.04 39.92 -33.03
N GLY A 527 -4.26 39.56 -34.06
CA GLY A 527 -3.27 40.44 -34.68
C GLY A 527 -1.83 40.22 -34.23
N SER A 528 -1.56 39.37 -33.24
CA SER A 528 -0.20 38.88 -32.97
C SER A 528 0.39 38.19 -34.23
N PRO A 529 1.72 38.02 -34.32
CA PRO A 529 2.32 37.17 -35.34
C PRO A 529 1.71 35.78 -35.33
N ASP A 530 1.73 35.11 -36.48
CA ASP A 530 1.28 33.73 -36.55
C ASP A 530 2.19 32.82 -35.72
N PRO A 531 1.62 31.88 -34.95
CA PRO A 531 2.39 31.02 -34.05
C PRO A 531 3.17 29.92 -34.77
N MET A 532 2.82 29.60 -36.02
CA MET A 532 3.43 28.52 -36.80
C MET A 532 3.77 28.98 -38.23
N ALA A 533 4.73 28.32 -38.86
CA ALA A 533 5.05 28.49 -40.28
C ALA A 533 3.94 27.89 -41.15
N ASP A 534 3.57 28.58 -42.24
CA ASP A 534 2.80 27.98 -43.33
C ASP A 534 3.77 27.15 -44.19
N LEU A 535 3.54 25.84 -44.23
CA LEU A 535 4.38 24.88 -44.96
C LEU A 535 3.85 24.59 -46.37
N GLY A 536 2.77 25.27 -46.78
CA GLY A 536 2.05 24.99 -48.00
C GLY A 536 1.14 23.77 -47.89
N GLY A 537 0.25 23.60 -48.88
CA GLY A 537 -0.66 22.45 -48.93
C GLY A 537 -1.60 22.35 -47.72
N THR A 538 -1.94 23.50 -47.09
CA THR A 538 -2.76 23.59 -45.87
C THR A 538 -2.13 22.99 -44.61
N LYS A 539 -0.80 22.83 -44.58
CA LYS A 539 -0.07 22.33 -43.41
C LYS A 539 0.77 23.40 -42.74
N TYR A 540 0.91 23.26 -41.44
CA TYR A 540 1.61 24.20 -40.56
C TYR A 540 2.62 23.47 -39.68
N GLY A 541 3.66 24.17 -39.23
CA GLY A 541 4.67 23.61 -38.35
C GLY A 541 5.45 24.66 -37.57
N MET A 542 6.33 24.20 -36.69
CA MET A 542 7.19 25.08 -35.90
C MET A 542 8.14 25.85 -36.83
N TYR A 543 8.33 27.14 -36.58
CA TYR A 543 9.32 27.94 -37.31
C TYR A 543 10.73 27.47 -36.96
N SER A 544 11.60 27.27 -37.94
CA SER A 544 13.02 26.97 -37.70
C SER A 544 13.84 28.26 -37.51
N GLY A 545 15.08 28.14 -37.03
CA GLY A 545 16.05 29.24 -36.99
C GLY A 545 16.45 29.71 -35.60
N ASP A 546 15.85 29.18 -34.54
CA ASP A 546 16.08 29.56 -33.13
C ASP A 546 17.15 28.66 -32.50
N ALA A 547 18.39 28.77 -32.98
CA ALA A 547 19.51 27.90 -32.59
C ALA A 547 19.87 27.98 -31.09
N ASN A 548 19.62 29.12 -30.45
CA ASN A 548 19.89 29.32 -29.04
C ASN A 548 18.68 29.02 -28.13
N ALA A 549 17.53 28.72 -28.73
CA ALA A 549 16.25 28.45 -28.07
C ALA A 549 15.77 29.58 -27.14
N ASP A 550 16.08 30.83 -27.48
CA ASP A 550 15.64 32.02 -26.74
C ASP A 550 14.24 32.50 -27.14
N GLY A 551 13.66 31.87 -28.17
CA GLY A 551 12.32 32.16 -28.65
C GLY A 551 12.23 33.11 -29.81
N SER A 552 13.34 33.57 -30.38
CA SER A 552 13.35 34.56 -31.44
C SER A 552 14.47 34.26 -32.44
N PRO A 553 14.17 33.76 -33.66
CA PRO A 553 15.19 33.59 -34.68
C PRO A 553 15.69 34.98 -35.07
N ASP A 554 16.91 35.31 -34.69
CA ASP A 554 17.46 36.65 -34.85
C ASP A 554 18.96 36.64 -35.18
N ALA A 555 19.58 37.82 -35.11
CA ALA A 555 20.99 37.97 -35.46
C ALA A 555 21.94 37.20 -34.52
N PHE A 556 21.54 36.88 -33.28
CA PHE A 556 22.33 36.07 -32.37
C PHE A 556 22.41 34.62 -32.85
N ASP A 557 21.31 34.01 -33.30
CA ASP A 557 21.33 32.67 -33.90
C ASP A 557 22.27 32.61 -35.09
N ASN A 558 22.16 33.58 -36.00
CA ASN A 558 23.00 33.58 -37.18
C ASN A 558 24.48 33.85 -36.84
N ASN A 559 24.78 34.82 -35.98
CA ASN A 559 26.16 35.24 -35.75
C ASN A 559 26.92 34.33 -34.78
N LEU A 560 26.23 33.73 -33.80
CA LEU A 560 26.86 32.90 -32.77
C LEU A 560 26.78 31.41 -33.05
N TYR A 561 25.80 30.94 -33.84
CA TYR A 561 25.60 29.51 -34.09
C TYR A 561 25.83 29.17 -35.56
N TRP A 562 25.09 29.79 -36.48
CA TRP A 562 25.21 29.44 -37.91
C TRP A 562 26.55 29.85 -38.53
N MET A 563 26.98 31.11 -38.37
CA MET A 563 28.21 31.61 -38.99
C MET A 563 29.46 30.80 -38.59
N PRO A 564 29.67 30.43 -37.32
CA PRO A 564 30.80 29.58 -36.93
C PRO A 564 30.70 28.14 -37.42
N ALA A 565 29.48 27.63 -37.63
CA ALA A 565 29.23 26.25 -38.06
C ALA A 565 29.08 26.07 -39.57
N ASN A 566 28.92 27.15 -40.35
CA ASN A 566 28.73 27.10 -41.79
C ASN A 566 29.88 26.34 -42.49
N GLY A 567 29.52 25.30 -43.23
CA GLY A 567 30.41 24.35 -43.90
C GLY A 567 30.79 23.13 -43.07
N LEU A 568 30.33 23.01 -41.82
CA LEU A 568 30.53 21.81 -41.01
C LEU A 568 29.52 20.72 -41.37
N PRO A 569 29.98 19.49 -41.66
CA PRO A 569 29.09 18.34 -41.71
C PRO A 569 28.79 17.84 -40.29
N TYR A 570 27.61 17.28 -40.09
CA TYR A 570 27.25 16.45 -38.94
C TYR A 570 27.36 17.17 -37.59
N ASN A 571 26.70 18.34 -37.47
CA ASN A 571 26.76 19.22 -36.30
C ASN A 571 25.48 19.16 -35.45
N TYR A 572 25.00 17.96 -35.12
CA TYR A 572 23.76 17.78 -34.36
C TYR A 572 23.73 18.64 -33.07
N PRO A 573 24.77 18.66 -32.19
CA PRO A 573 24.69 19.42 -30.93
C PRO A 573 24.65 20.94 -31.10
N GLY A 574 25.02 21.47 -32.27
CA GLY A 574 25.23 22.90 -32.49
C GLY A 574 23.96 23.71 -32.80
N GLY A 575 22.81 23.08 -33.02
CA GLY A 575 21.51 23.75 -33.22
C GLY A 575 21.35 24.57 -34.52
N ALA A 576 22.43 24.78 -35.29
CA ALA A 576 22.44 25.62 -36.48
C ALA A 576 22.00 24.93 -37.79
N ASP A 577 21.82 23.61 -37.76
CA ASP A 577 21.26 22.82 -38.85
C ASP A 577 19.73 23.01 -38.83
N TYR A 578 19.24 24.03 -39.54
CA TYR A 578 17.85 24.46 -39.48
C TYR A 578 16.92 23.59 -40.32
N ASN A 579 17.46 22.84 -41.28
CA ASN A 579 16.71 21.94 -42.15
C ASN A 579 16.76 20.47 -41.68
N LEU A 580 17.59 20.16 -40.68
CA LEU A 580 17.82 18.84 -40.11
C LEU A 580 18.33 17.82 -41.15
N ASP A 581 19.18 18.27 -42.07
CA ASP A 581 19.83 17.42 -43.08
C ASP A 581 21.20 16.87 -42.66
N GLY A 582 21.68 17.29 -41.49
CA GLY A 582 22.96 16.94 -40.91
C GLY A 582 24.07 17.94 -41.26
N GLY A 583 23.92 18.75 -42.30
CA GLY A 583 24.86 19.82 -42.66
C GLY A 583 24.48 21.17 -42.03
N VAL A 584 25.45 22.06 -41.90
CA VAL A 584 25.17 23.49 -41.68
C VAL A 584 25.72 24.27 -42.86
N ASP A 585 24.87 24.82 -43.70
CA ASP A 585 25.30 25.53 -44.90
C ASP A 585 24.37 26.69 -45.30
N SER A 586 24.58 27.22 -46.50
CA SER A 586 23.82 28.37 -47.00
C SER A 586 22.32 28.11 -47.18
N PHE A 587 21.88 26.85 -47.30
CA PHE A 587 20.46 26.49 -47.35
C PHE A 587 19.77 26.77 -46.01
N ASP A 588 20.40 26.43 -44.89
CA ASP A 588 19.89 26.74 -43.54
C ASP A 588 19.62 28.23 -43.38
N SER A 589 20.60 29.06 -43.71
CA SER A 589 20.47 30.50 -43.58
C SER A 589 19.47 31.08 -44.59
N ASN A 590 19.57 30.71 -45.87
CA ASN A 590 18.80 31.36 -46.94
C ASN A 590 17.34 30.95 -46.97
N LEU A 591 17.03 29.68 -46.68
CA LEU A 591 15.69 29.13 -46.82
C LEU A 591 14.91 29.13 -45.49
N PHE A 592 15.60 29.12 -44.35
CA PHE A 592 14.94 28.94 -43.05
C PHE A 592 15.18 30.13 -42.11
N TRP A 593 16.43 30.46 -41.79
CA TRP A 593 16.68 31.57 -40.86
C TRP A 593 16.27 32.93 -41.43
N LYS A 594 16.67 33.29 -42.66
CA LYS A 594 16.35 34.61 -43.25
C LYS A 594 14.84 34.89 -43.34
N PRO A 595 13.99 33.94 -43.81
CA PRO A 595 12.53 34.17 -43.82
C PRO A 595 11.90 34.27 -42.43
N ASN A 596 12.52 33.63 -41.42
CA ASN A 596 12.00 33.60 -40.07
C ASN A 596 12.63 34.64 -39.14
N ASN A 597 13.65 35.37 -39.61
CA ASN A 597 14.29 36.42 -38.83
C ASN A 597 13.26 37.47 -38.36
N GLY A 598 13.22 37.72 -37.06
CA GLY A 598 12.27 38.63 -36.42
C GLY A 598 10.90 38.02 -36.13
N LYS A 599 10.73 36.71 -36.33
CA LYS A 599 9.63 35.95 -35.72
C LYS A 599 9.93 35.73 -34.23
N ALA A 600 8.91 35.39 -33.46
CA ALA A 600 9.07 35.03 -32.06
C ALA A 600 7.98 34.02 -31.67
N THR A 601 8.28 33.13 -30.72
CA THR A 601 7.28 32.21 -30.19
C THR A 601 6.11 32.99 -29.60
N GLN A 602 4.92 32.41 -29.65
CA GLN A 602 3.74 32.93 -28.98
C GLN A 602 3.51 32.25 -27.61
N VAL A 603 4.36 31.26 -27.26
CA VAL A 603 4.30 30.56 -25.97
C VAL A 603 4.84 31.47 -24.86
N PRO A 604 4.09 31.71 -23.78
CA PRO A 604 4.57 32.52 -22.67
C PRO A 604 5.75 31.88 -21.92
N TYR A 605 6.69 32.73 -21.48
CA TYR A 605 7.90 32.40 -20.73
C TYR A 605 7.79 32.64 -19.23
#